data_AF-A0A7W6LTL1-F1
#
_entry.id   AF-A0A7W6LTL1-F1
#
_cell.length_a   1.000
_cell.length_b   1.000
_cell.length_c   1.000
_cell.angle_alpha   90.00
_cell.angle_beta   90.00
_cell.angle_gamma   90.00
#
_symmetry.space_group_name_H-M   'P 1'
#
loop_
_entity.id
_entity.type
_entity.pdbx_description
1 polymer ?
#
loop_
_entity_poly.entity_id
_entity_poly.type
_entity_poly.pdbx_seq_one_letter_code
_entity_poly.pdbx_strand_id
1 'polypeptide(L)' 'MEGQRLREFGLCEGASVEALHHGGLLGRGPLAVKIGRMTVAMRRNHAAAVEVSTGPQEAQV' A
#
# COMPACT_ATOMS: atom_id res chain seq x y z
N MET A 1 -5.12 14.41 6.98
CA MET A 1 -6.00 13.38 7.61
C MET A 1 -5.82 12.01 6.96
N GLU A 2 -5.33 11.93 5.73
CA GLU A 2 -5.22 10.72 4.92
C GLU A 2 -4.25 9.69 5.50
N GLY A 3 -3.16 10.14 6.14
CA GLY A 3 -2.24 9.25 6.84
C GLY A 3 -2.90 8.47 7.99
N GLN A 4 -3.89 9.06 8.67
CA GLN A 4 -4.65 8.35 9.71
C GLN A 4 -5.54 7.26 9.11
N ARG A 5 -6.25 7.59 8.03
CA ARG A 5 -7.09 6.60 7.31
C ARG A 5 -6.28 5.43 6.78
N LEU A 6 -5.07 5.69 6.26
CA LEU A 6 -4.17 4.62 5.82
C LEU A 6 -3.80 3.69 6.98
N ARG A 7 -3.51 4.23 8.17
CA ARG A 7 -3.24 3.43 9.38
C ARG A 7 -4.48 2.64 9.83
N GLU A 8 -5.69 3.18 9.70
CA GLU A 8 -6.94 2.47 9.98
C GLU A 8 -7.13 1.26 9.05
N PHE A 9 -6.62 1.30 7.81
CA PHE A 9 -6.56 0.15 6.91
C PHE A 9 -5.40 -0.82 7.22
N GLY A 10 -4.65 -0.61 8.31
CA GLY A 10 -3.50 -1.45 8.66
C GLY A 10 -2.23 -1.13 7.86
N LEU A 11 -2.17 0.02 7.17
CA LEU A 11 -0.94 0.51 6.56
C LEU A 11 -0.10 1.26 7.62
N CYS A 12 0.63 0.49 8.41
CA CYS A 12 1.57 0.99 9.41
C CYS A 12 2.95 0.34 9.25
N GLU A 13 3.91 0.76 10.06
CA GLU A 13 5.23 0.13 10.11
C GLU A 13 5.09 -1.37 10.38
N GLY A 14 5.87 -2.17 9.64
CA GLY A 14 5.80 -3.63 9.69
C GLY A 14 4.61 -4.25 8.94
N ALA A 15 3.72 -3.47 8.33
CA ALA A 15 2.64 -4.03 7.53
C ALA A 15 3.18 -4.78 6.30
N SER A 16 2.62 -5.95 6.02
CA SER A 16 2.86 -6.66 4.77
C SER A 16 2.02 -6.03 3.65
N VAL A 17 2.70 -5.54 2.62
CA VAL A 17 2.10 -4.88 1.46
C VAL A 17 2.53 -5.54 0.16
N GLU A 18 1.60 -5.66 -0.77
CA GLU A 18 1.81 -6.26 -2.09
C GLU A 18 1.18 -5.37 -3.16
N ALA A 19 1.98 -4.93 -4.13
CA ALA A 19 1.47 -4.21 -5.29
C ALA A 19 0.84 -5.22 -6.26
N LEU A 20 -0.45 -5.04 -6.56
CA LEU A 20 -1.20 -5.97 -7.41
C LEU A 20 -1.18 -5.50 -8.88
N HIS A 21 -1.99 -4.50 -9.23
CA HIS A 21 -2.19 -4.04 -10.62
C HIS A 21 -2.38 -2.53 -10.66
N HIS A 22 -1.95 -1.88 -11.75
CA HIS A 22 -2.25 -0.48 -12.01
C HIS A 22 -3.64 -0.37 -12.66
N GLY A 23 -4.58 0.30 -12.00
CA GLY A 23 -5.93 0.50 -12.51
C GLY A 23 -5.98 1.55 -13.64
N GLY A 24 -7.12 1.60 -14.33
CA GLY A 24 -7.45 2.63 -15.32
C GLY A 24 -6.84 2.43 -16.72
N LEU A 25 -7.32 3.22 -17.67
CA LEU A 25 -6.84 3.17 -19.05
C LEU A 25 -5.36 3.60 -19.10
N LEU A 26 -4.51 2.74 -19.67
CA LEU A 26 -3.05 2.93 -19.76
C LEU A 26 -2.34 3.10 -18.39
N GLY A 27 -2.84 2.46 -17.32
CA GLY A 27 -2.21 2.53 -16.00
C GLY A 27 -2.26 3.93 -15.36
N ARG A 28 -3.17 4.79 -15.82
CA ARG A 28 -3.33 6.15 -15.27
C ARG A 28 -4.23 6.22 -14.04
N GLY A 29 -4.84 5.11 -13.65
CA GLY A 29 -5.68 5.02 -12.47
C GLY A 29 -4.90 4.75 -11.18
N PRO A 30 -5.64 4.47 -10.09
CA PRO A 30 -5.06 4.10 -8.79
C PRO A 30 -4.26 2.80 -8.86
N LEU A 31 -3.31 2.64 -7.95
CA LEU A 31 -2.60 1.39 -7.72
C LEU A 31 -3.48 0.48 -6.84
N ALA A 32 -3.75 -0.74 -7.27
CA ALA A 32 -4.34 -1.75 -6.39
C ALA A 32 -3.23 -2.32 -5.49
N VAL A 33 -3.39 -2.17 -4.19
CA VAL A 33 -2.44 -2.63 -3.17
C VAL A 33 -3.16 -3.58 -2.22
N LYS A 34 -2.55 -4.72 -1.93
CA LYS A 34 -3.00 -5.59 -0.85
C LYS A 34 -2.26 -5.25 0.43
N ILE A 35 -3.03 -5.07 1.51
CA ILE A 35 -2.54 -4.76 2.86
C ILE A 35 -3.09 -5.84 3.78
N GLY A 36 -2.21 -6.76 4.22
CA GLY A 36 -2.64 -7.98 4.90
C GLY A 36 -3.65 -8.77 4.06
N ARG A 37 -4.93 -8.77 4.49
CA ARG A 37 -6.04 -9.45 3.79
C ARG A 37 -6.93 -8.52 2.95
N MET A 38 -6.71 -7.21 3.02
CA MET A 38 -7.55 -6.22 2.32
C MET A 38 -6.92 -5.84 0.99
N THR A 39 -7.76 -5.53 0.00
CA THR A 39 -7.33 -4.93 -1.27
C THR A 39 -7.87 -3.51 -1.34
N VAL A 40 -6.97 -2.54 -1.51
CA VAL A 40 -7.27 -1.11 -1.48
C VAL A 40 -6.81 -0.48 -2.80
N ALA A 41 -7.68 0.31 -3.43
CA ALA A 41 -7.31 1.17 -4.54
C ALA A 41 -6.66 2.46 -3.99
N MET A 42 -5.34 2.58 -4.15
CA MET A 42 -4.55 3.68 -3.62
C MET A 42 -4.23 4.70 -4.71
N ARG A 43 -4.55 5.97 -4.47
CA ARG A 43 -4.17 7.06 -5.38
C ARG A 43 -2.65 7.19 -5.43
N ARG A 44 -2.12 7.62 -6.57
CA ARG A 44 -0.66 7.75 -6.79
C ARG A 44 0.04 8.65 -5.79
N ASN A 45 -0.57 9.76 -5.39
CA ASN A 45 0.00 10.66 -4.38
C ASN A 45 0.13 9.98 -2.99
N HIS A 46 -0.80 9.12 -2.61
CA HIS A 46 -0.72 8.35 -1.37
C HIS A 46 0.32 7.23 -1.49
N ALA A 47 0.34 6.50 -2.60
CA ALA A 47 1.33 5.46 -2.83
C ALA A 47 2.77 6.02 -2.84
N ALA A 48 2.99 7.18 -3.44
CA ALA A 48 4.29 7.85 -3.47
C ALA A 48 4.76 8.37 -2.09
N ALA A 49 3.85 8.48 -1.12
CA ALA A 49 4.16 8.90 0.25
C ALA A 49 4.47 7.72 1.19
N VAL A 50 4.41 6.48 0.70
CA VAL A 50 4.63 5.26 1.48
C VAL A 50 5.96 4.66 1.09
N GLU A 51 6.87 4.56 2.06
CA GLU A 51 8.13 3.85 1.88
C GLU A 51 7.94 2.35 2.16
N VAL A 52 8.57 1.51 1.35
CA VAL A 52 8.49 0.05 1.47
C VAL A 52 9.87 -0.55 1.29
N SER A 53 10.13 -1.65 1.99
CA SER A 53 11.32 -2.48 1.78
C SER A 53 10.91 -3.77 1.08
N THR A 54 11.69 -4.18 0.08
CA THR A 54 11.49 -5.45 -0.63
C THR A 54 12.34 -6.54 0.00
N GLY A 55 11.72 -7.66 0.37
CA GLY A 55 12.41 -8.81 0.97
C GLY A 55 11.49 -9.56 1.93
N PRO A 56 11.87 -10.75 2.42
CA PRO A 56 11.18 -11.39 3.53
C PRO A 56 11.14 -10.41 4.70
N GLN A 57 9.98 -10.29 5.34
CA GLN A 57 9.83 -9.46 6.52
C GLN A 57 10.61 -10.14 7.65
N GLU A 58 11.88 -9.79 7.80
CA GLU A 58 12.66 -10.16 8.96
C GLU A 58 11.92 -9.54 10.15
N ALA A 59 11.33 -10.41 10.98
CA ALA A 59 10.62 -9.99 12.17
C ALA A 59 11.56 -9.04 12.92
N GLN A 60 11.15 -7.78 13.04
CA GLN A 60 11.87 -6.80 13.84
C GLN A 60 11.77 -7.32 15.28
N VAL A 61 12.87 -7.93 15.76
CA VAL A 61 12.99 -8.52 17.10
C VAL A 61 13.31 -7.43 18.12
#